data_AF-A0A969KDN5-F1
#
_entry.id   AF-A0A969KDN5-F1
#
_cell.length_a   1.000
_cell.length_b   1.000
_cell.length_c   1.000
_cell.angle_alpha   90.00
_cell.angle_beta   90.00
_cell.angle_gamma   90.00
#
_symmetry.space_group_name_H-M   'P 1'
#
loop_
_entity.id
_entity.type
_entity.pdbx_description
1 polymer ?
#
loop_
_entity_poly.entity_id
_entity_poly.type
_entity_poly.pdbx_seq_one_letter_code
_entity_poly.pdbx_strand_id
1 'polypeptide(L)'
;MEFSFLIGLCFGGMGSFAALKILHKKEVIKLKKYFSGQQEIYEDQFQLQLSSYDQTVVDQQASYETQLTTLQTKLQQQTQEQQSILKQLTQEKELNKIQQKKLRESNQDIDEILESLEQSQQEILMLKEQEILALKEQNTELAINLEQQKVELFTLKQQLTNQGHTLDSQGGDRWDVEQVEELLAALFPNVTLLRDSLAVLVAQPENLVKLIKAIKDICEGNSYSPTKVRATDKKWTECRVPHINLMRIYFQKCKKTSGYQVLISPKKNQKSQDQDYEWLKSHSSC
;
A
#
# COMPACT_ATOMS: atom_id res chain seq x y z
N MET A 1 -37.94 150.88 51.27
CA MET A 1 -38.15 149.50 51.77
C MET A 1 -37.30 148.54 50.95
N GLU A 2 -35.97 148.50 51.14
CA GLU A 2 -35.07 147.67 50.31
C GLU A 2 -34.02 146.85 51.08
N PHE A 3 -34.00 146.88 52.42
CA PHE A 3 -32.98 146.16 53.20
C PHE A 3 -33.34 144.68 53.50
N SER A 4 -34.61 144.30 53.37
CA SER A 4 -35.09 142.94 53.69
C SER A 4 -34.88 141.95 52.55
N PHE A 5 -34.67 142.42 51.32
CA PHE A 5 -34.49 141.55 50.14
C PHE A 5 -33.04 141.03 50.02
N LEU A 6 -32.06 141.85 50.41
CA LEU A 6 -30.63 141.51 50.31
C LEU A 6 -30.18 140.49 51.37
N ILE A 7 -30.74 140.57 52.58
CA ILE A 7 -30.46 139.60 53.66
C ILE A 7 -31.13 138.25 53.36
N GLY A 8 -32.34 138.26 52.78
CA GLY A 8 -33.01 137.04 52.31
C GLY A 8 -32.24 136.30 51.21
N LEU A 9 -31.56 137.02 50.32
CA LEU A 9 -30.75 136.45 49.23
C LEU A 9 -29.42 135.87 49.73
N CYS A 10 -28.75 136.53 50.68
CA CYS A 10 -27.49 136.04 51.25
C CYS A 10 -27.67 134.81 52.16
N PHE A 11 -28.72 134.78 53.01
CA PHE A 11 -28.99 133.63 53.87
C PHE A 11 -29.74 132.50 53.13
N GLY A 12 -30.59 132.84 52.16
CA GLY A 12 -31.21 131.87 51.25
C GLY A 12 -30.18 131.15 50.37
N GLY A 13 -29.16 131.87 49.89
CA GLY A 13 -28.05 131.30 49.10
C GLY A 13 -27.12 130.39 49.92
N MET A 14 -26.77 130.78 51.16
CA MET A 14 -25.93 129.93 52.03
C MET A 14 -26.67 128.69 52.55
N GLY A 15 -27.96 128.80 52.88
CA GLY A 15 -28.79 127.66 53.29
C GLY A 15 -29.04 126.66 52.15
N SER A 16 -29.30 127.16 50.94
CA SER A 16 -29.43 126.30 49.76
C SER A 16 -28.10 125.67 49.34
N PHE A 17 -26.96 126.36 49.50
CA PHE A 17 -25.63 125.76 49.25
C PHE A 17 -25.27 124.66 50.27
N ALA A 18 -25.60 124.84 51.55
CA ALA A 18 -25.41 123.80 52.57
C ALA A 18 -26.32 122.58 52.32
N ALA A 19 -27.58 122.80 51.94
CA ALA A 19 -28.51 121.74 51.56
C ALA A 19 -28.04 120.99 50.29
N LEU A 20 -27.56 121.71 49.26
CA LEU A 20 -26.97 121.13 48.06
C LEU A 20 -25.72 120.30 48.38
N LYS A 21 -24.85 120.78 49.29
CA LYS A 21 -23.64 120.04 49.70
C LYS A 21 -23.99 118.74 50.45
N ILE A 22 -25.05 118.74 51.27
CA ILE A 22 -25.55 117.55 51.96
C ILE A 22 -26.19 116.56 50.98
N LEU A 23 -26.99 117.05 50.03
CA LEU A 23 -27.59 116.22 48.97
C LEU A 23 -26.50 115.60 48.08
N HIS A 24 -25.55 116.40 47.62
CA HIS A 24 -24.39 115.93 46.84
C HIS A 24 -23.58 114.89 47.63
N LYS A 25 -23.32 115.11 48.93
CA LYS A 25 -22.64 114.11 49.77
C LYS A 25 -23.44 112.80 49.88
N LYS A 26 -24.77 112.85 49.99
CA LYS A 26 -25.63 111.66 50.02
C LYS A 26 -25.61 110.92 48.66
N GLU A 27 -25.64 111.64 47.56
CA GLU A 27 -25.54 111.06 46.22
C GLU A 27 -24.17 110.43 45.97
N VAL A 28 -23.08 111.11 46.35
CA VAL A 28 -21.72 110.56 46.29
C VAL A 28 -21.59 109.29 47.15
N ILE A 29 -22.19 109.24 48.34
CA ILE A 29 -22.19 108.03 49.17
C ILE A 29 -22.99 106.90 48.51
N LYS A 30 -24.14 107.19 47.89
CA LYS A 30 -24.93 106.19 47.14
C LYS A 30 -24.15 105.65 45.94
N LEU A 31 -23.53 106.53 45.15
CA LEU A 31 -22.66 106.17 44.03
C LEU A 31 -21.48 105.31 44.51
N LYS A 32 -20.80 105.71 45.59
CA LYS A 32 -19.71 104.92 46.16
C LYS A 32 -20.16 103.53 46.61
N LYS A 33 -21.32 103.41 47.25
CA LYS A 33 -21.90 102.11 47.62
C LYS A 33 -22.27 101.27 46.39
N TYR A 34 -22.83 101.89 45.36
CA TYR A 34 -23.17 101.22 44.11
C TYR A 34 -21.91 100.70 43.39
N PHE A 35 -20.88 101.54 43.24
CA PHE A 35 -19.60 101.12 42.66
C PHE A 35 -18.89 100.05 43.49
N SER A 36 -18.92 100.15 44.81
CA SER A 36 -18.37 99.12 45.71
C SER A 36 -19.10 97.78 45.55
N GLY A 37 -20.43 97.78 45.48
CA GLY A 37 -21.21 96.55 45.28
C GLY A 37 -21.03 95.96 43.89
N GLN A 38 -20.89 96.80 42.85
CA GLN A 38 -20.53 96.34 41.51
C GLN A 38 -19.13 95.72 41.49
N GLN A 39 -18.16 96.35 42.14
CA GLN A 39 -16.79 95.84 42.24
C GLN A 39 -16.74 94.49 42.94
N GLU A 40 -17.48 94.32 44.05
CA GLU A 40 -17.60 93.05 44.77
C GLU A 40 -18.22 91.95 43.89
N ILE A 41 -19.29 92.26 43.15
CA ILE A 41 -19.91 91.31 42.20
C ILE A 41 -18.94 90.91 41.08
N TYR A 42 -18.18 91.85 40.52
CA TYR A 42 -17.17 91.55 39.49
C TYR A 42 -16.03 90.71 40.06
N GLU A 43 -15.59 90.99 41.29
CA GLU A 43 -14.54 90.24 41.97
C GLU A 43 -14.99 88.80 42.24
N ASP A 44 -16.21 88.60 42.73
CA ASP A 44 -16.80 87.27 42.93
C ASP A 44 -16.94 86.49 41.61
N GLN A 45 -17.43 87.14 40.55
CA GLN A 45 -17.53 86.50 39.23
C GLN A 45 -16.17 86.13 38.65
N PHE A 46 -15.16 86.99 38.83
CA PHE A 46 -13.80 86.71 38.37
C PHE A 46 -13.16 85.56 39.16
N GLN A 47 -13.37 85.50 40.49
CA GLN A 47 -12.90 84.38 41.31
C GLN A 47 -13.60 83.05 40.94
N LEU A 48 -14.91 83.09 40.63
CA LEU A 48 -15.63 81.91 40.14
C LEU A 48 -15.11 81.45 38.77
N GLN A 49 -14.82 82.38 37.86
CA GLN A 49 -14.21 82.04 36.57
C GLN A 49 -12.83 81.43 36.73
N LEU A 50 -11.97 82.02 37.57
CA LEU A 50 -10.65 81.48 37.87
C LEU A 50 -10.72 80.07 38.45
N SER A 51 -11.57 79.83 39.46
CA SER A 51 -11.71 78.49 40.05
C SER A 51 -12.25 77.45 39.06
N SER A 52 -13.19 77.84 38.18
CA SER A 52 -13.68 76.97 37.11
C SER A 52 -12.61 76.64 36.06
N TYR A 53 -11.76 77.61 35.73
CA TYR A 53 -10.67 77.44 34.78
C TYR A 53 -9.58 76.55 35.37
N ASP A 54 -9.20 76.78 36.62
CA ASP A 54 -8.23 75.94 37.34
C ASP A 54 -8.71 74.49 37.41
N GLN A 55 -9.99 74.26 37.72
CA GLN A 55 -10.56 72.92 37.70
C GLN A 55 -10.50 72.27 36.32
N THR A 56 -10.80 73.02 35.25
CA THR A 56 -10.73 72.52 33.87
C THR A 56 -9.31 72.14 33.48
N VAL A 57 -8.31 72.94 33.90
CA VAL A 57 -6.89 72.65 33.65
C VAL A 57 -6.47 71.38 34.40
N VAL A 58 -6.87 71.22 35.65
CA VAL A 58 -6.59 70.02 36.45
C VAL A 58 -7.23 68.78 35.84
N ASP A 59 -8.49 68.85 35.42
CA ASP A 59 -9.20 67.74 34.79
C ASP A 59 -8.56 67.33 33.45
N GLN A 60 -8.15 68.31 32.64
CA GLN A 60 -7.42 68.06 31.39
C GLN A 60 -6.05 67.44 31.64
N GLN A 61 -5.29 67.94 32.62
CA GLN A 61 -4.00 67.37 33.00
C GLN A 61 -4.16 65.90 33.43
N ALA A 62 -5.12 65.60 34.31
CA ALA A 62 -5.39 64.23 34.75
C ALA A 62 -5.80 63.31 33.58
N SER A 63 -6.57 63.82 32.62
CA SER A 63 -6.93 63.09 31.41
C SER A 63 -5.70 62.75 30.56
N TYR A 64 -4.81 63.73 30.32
CA TYR A 64 -3.59 63.51 29.56
C TYR A 64 -2.62 62.55 30.27
N GLU A 65 -2.47 62.66 31.58
CA GLU A 65 -1.65 61.72 32.37
C GLU A 65 -2.17 60.28 32.26
N THR A 66 -3.49 60.10 32.30
CA THR A 66 -4.14 58.79 32.11
C THR A 66 -3.94 58.24 30.69
N GLN A 67 -4.01 59.10 29.68
CA GLN A 67 -3.77 58.70 28.29
C GLN A 67 -2.30 58.32 28.06
N LEU A 68 -1.36 59.11 28.59
CA LEU A 68 0.07 58.83 28.49
C LEU A 68 0.45 57.52 29.16
N THR A 69 -0.05 57.27 30.37
CA THR A 69 0.19 56.00 31.08
C THR A 69 -0.39 54.81 30.30
N THR A 70 -1.62 54.94 29.78
CA THR A 70 -2.25 53.90 28.95
C THR A 70 -1.44 53.60 27.68
N LEU A 71 -0.98 54.63 26.98
CA LEU A 71 -0.17 54.47 25.77
C LEU A 71 1.19 53.85 26.08
N GLN A 72 1.81 54.24 27.19
CA GLN A 72 3.09 53.69 27.63
C GLN A 72 2.97 52.19 27.98
N THR A 73 1.90 51.78 28.66
CA THR A 73 1.63 50.36 28.93
C THR A 73 1.40 49.57 27.64
N LYS A 74 0.60 50.11 26.70
CA LYS A 74 0.37 49.44 25.40
C LYS A 74 1.65 49.28 24.60
N LEU A 75 2.51 50.30 24.58
CA LEU A 75 3.78 50.27 23.87
C LEU A 75 4.75 49.26 24.49
N GLN A 76 4.80 49.17 25.82
CA GLN A 76 5.58 48.13 26.51
C GLN A 76 5.06 46.73 26.19
N GLN A 77 3.74 46.52 26.22
CA GLN A 77 3.14 45.22 25.90
C GLN A 77 3.46 44.80 24.46
N GLN A 78 3.27 45.70 23.48
CA GLN A 78 3.58 45.42 22.08
C GLN A 78 5.08 45.13 21.88
N THR A 79 5.95 45.84 22.58
CA THR A 79 7.40 45.60 22.50
C THR A 79 7.76 44.21 23.03
N GLN A 80 7.15 43.80 24.15
CA GLN A 80 7.36 42.47 24.71
C GLN A 80 6.82 41.37 23.79
N GLU A 81 5.62 41.55 23.23
CA GLU A 81 5.03 40.63 22.27
C GLU A 81 5.93 40.50 21.03
N GLN A 82 6.40 41.61 20.46
CA GLN A 82 7.31 41.61 19.31
C GLN A 82 8.62 40.88 19.62
N GLN A 83 9.22 41.11 20.80
CA GLN A 83 10.43 40.39 21.22
C GLN A 83 10.18 38.89 21.38
N SER A 84 9.03 38.49 21.93
CA SER A 84 8.66 37.09 22.10
C SER A 84 8.49 36.39 20.75
N ILE A 85 7.84 37.04 19.78
CA ILE A 85 7.64 36.54 18.42
C ILE A 85 8.98 36.42 17.71
N LEU A 86 9.86 37.42 17.81
CA LEU A 86 11.19 37.36 17.22
C LEU A 86 12.00 36.19 17.79
N LYS A 87 11.93 35.96 19.10
CA LYS A 87 12.60 34.83 19.74
C LYS A 87 12.07 33.50 19.21
N GLN A 88 10.75 33.31 19.12
CA GLN A 88 10.14 32.12 18.54
C GLN A 88 10.57 31.91 17.08
N LEU A 89 10.52 32.96 16.26
CA LEU A 89 10.92 32.91 14.85
C LEU A 89 12.38 32.48 14.70
N THR A 90 13.29 32.99 15.54
CA THR A 90 14.70 32.58 15.50
C THR A 90 14.89 31.12 15.86
N GLN A 91 14.16 30.62 16.87
CA GLN A 91 14.20 29.22 17.26
C GLN A 91 13.67 28.30 16.15
N GLU A 92 12.55 28.65 15.52
CA GLU A 92 12.00 27.88 14.39
C GLU A 92 12.94 27.87 13.19
N LYS A 93 13.60 28.99 12.86
CA LYS A 93 14.58 29.04 11.78
C LYS A 93 15.76 28.11 12.03
N GLU A 94 16.27 28.05 13.26
CA GLU A 94 17.37 27.13 13.61
C GLU A 94 16.92 25.67 13.58
N LEU A 95 15.73 25.35 14.09
CA LEU A 95 15.15 24.00 13.98
C LEU A 95 14.97 23.58 12.53
N ASN A 96 14.48 24.47 11.67
CA ASN A 96 14.30 24.19 10.24
C ASN A 96 15.65 23.94 9.55
N LYS A 97 16.69 24.74 9.83
CA LYS A 97 18.05 24.50 9.32
C LYS A 97 18.59 23.13 9.74
N ILE A 98 18.40 22.74 11.01
CA ILE A 98 18.82 21.42 11.51
C ILE A 98 18.07 20.31 10.77
N GLN A 99 16.76 20.44 10.59
CA GLN A 99 15.96 19.47 9.84
C GLN A 99 16.40 19.35 8.38
N GLN A 100 16.63 20.48 7.69
CA GLN A 100 17.14 20.48 6.32
C GLN A 100 18.52 19.81 6.22
N LYS A 101 19.40 20.05 7.18
CA LYS A 101 20.72 19.40 7.22
C LYS A 101 20.59 17.88 7.36
N LYS A 102 19.75 17.41 8.29
CA LYS A 102 19.48 15.97 8.46
C LYS A 102 18.89 15.32 7.21
N LEU A 103 17.98 16.00 6.51
CA LEU A 103 17.42 15.50 5.25
C LEU A 103 18.48 15.38 4.16
N ARG A 104 19.44 16.31 4.09
CA ARG A 104 20.55 16.23 3.14
C ARG A 104 21.51 15.08 3.45
N GLU A 105 21.88 14.93 4.73
CA GLU A 105 22.72 13.81 5.19
C GLU A 105 22.03 12.47 4.88
N SER A 106 20.76 12.32 5.23
CA SER A 106 19.99 11.11 4.92
C SER A 106 19.88 10.82 3.42
N ASN A 107 19.80 11.84 2.57
CA ASN A 107 19.79 11.63 1.12
C ASN A 107 21.16 11.18 0.60
N GLN A 108 22.26 11.72 1.15
CA GLN A 108 23.61 11.24 0.81
C GLN A 108 23.79 9.77 1.22
N ASP A 109 23.32 9.38 2.41
CA ASP A 109 23.37 7.99 2.86
C ASP A 109 22.58 7.06 1.92
N ILE A 110 21.43 7.52 1.40
CA ILE A 110 20.63 6.75 0.41
C ILE A 110 21.39 6.58 -0.90
N ASP A 111 22.02 7.64 -1.41
CA ASP A 111 22.78 7.58 -2.66
C ASP A 111 23.98 6.62 -2.53
N GLU A 112 24.70 6.65 -1.39
CA GLU A 112 25.79 5.71 -1.10
C GLU A 112 25.31 4.25 -1.04
N ILE A 113 24.14 4.00 -0.41
CA ILE A 113 23.55 2.66 -0.37
C ILE A 113 23.18 2.20 -1.79
N LEU A 114 22.59 3.07 -2.61
CA LEU A 114 22.24 2.73 -3.99
C LEU A 114 23.47 2.40 -4.85
N GLU A 115 24.56 3.18 -4.72
CA GLU A 115 25.81 2.93 -5.44
C GLU A 115 26.44 1.59 -5.01
N SER A 116 26.45 1.29 -3.71
CA SER A 116 26.95 0.01 -3.19
C SER A 116 26.12 -1.19 -3.69
N LEU A 117 24.80 -1.01 -3.81
CA LEU A 117 23.90 -2.04 -4.32
C LEU A 117 24.10 -2.27 -5.82
N GLU A 118 24.29 -1.20 -6.60
CA GLU A 118 24.60 -1.30 -8.03
C GLU A 118 25.90 -2.05 -8.29
N GLN A 119 26.96 -1.74 -7.52
CA GLN A 119 28.24 -2.45 -7.58
C GLN A 119 28.08 -3.94 -7.24
N SER A 120 27.37 -4.25 -6.15
CA SER A 120 27.11 -5.65 -5.76
C SER A 120 26.30 -6.41 -6.83
N GLN A 121 25.33 -5.76 -7.47
CA GLN A 121 24.56 -6.37 -8.56
C GLN A 121 25.43 -6.64 -9.79
N GLN A 122 26.34 -5.71 -10.15
CA GLN A 122 27.30 -5.92 -11.25
C GLN A 122 28.25 -7.09 -10.98
N GLU A 123 28.75 -7.24 -9.75
CA GLU A 123 29.58 -8.38 -9.38
C GLU A 123 28.83 -9.71 -9.53
N ILE A 124 27.59 -9.78 -9.05
CA ILE A 124 26.74 -10.97 -9.19
C ILE A 124 26.51 -11.30 -10.67
N LEU A 125 26.25 -10.29 -11.50
CA LEU A 125 26.07 -10.47 -12.95
C LEU A 125 27.34 -11.04 -13.59
N MET A 126 28.51 -10.48 -13.29
CA MET A 126 29.78 -11.01 -13.81
C MET A 126 30.03 -12.45 -13.39
N LEU A 127 29.77 -12.79 -12.11
CA LEU A 127 29.91 -14.17 -11.62
C LEU A 127 28.95 -15.12 -12.33
N LYS A 128 27.71 -14.69 -12.57
CA LYS A 128 26.70 -15.50 -13.27
C LYS A 128 27.01 -15.65 -14.75
N GLU A 129 27.56 -14.64 -15.40
CA GLU A 129 28.04 -14.75 -16.78
C GLU A 129 29.20 -15.75 -16.90
N GLN A 130 30.14 -15.73 -15.96
CA GLN A 130 31.22 -16.73 -15.90
C GLN A 130 30.67 -18.15 -15.69
N GLU A 131 29.70 -18.33 -14.80
CA GLU A 131 29.05 -19.62 -14.58
C GLU A 131 28.32 -20.12 -15.85
N ILE A 132 27.62 -19.22 -16.56
CA ILE A 132 26.97 -19.55 -17.83
C ILE A 132 27.99 -19.97 -18.89
N LEU A 133 29.14 -19.29 -18.98
CA LEU A 133 30.20 -19.66 -19.91
C LEU A 133 30.78 -21.05 -19.60
N ALA A 134 31.06 -21.33 -18.32
CA ALA A 134 31.54 -22.64 -17.89
C ALA A 134 30.53 -23.76 -18.19
N LEU A 135 29.24 -23.52 -17.93
CA LEU A 135 28.18 -24.49 -18.25
C LEU A 135 28.01 -24.70 -19.76
N LYS A 136 28.21 -23.66 -20.57
CA LYS A 136 28.20 -23.79 -22.04
C LYS A 136 29.36 -24.65 -22.52
N GLU A 137 30.56 -24.42 -22.00
CA GLU A 137 31.75 -25.22 -22.34
C GLU A 137 31.55 -26.69 -21.96
N GLN A 138 31.07 -26.96 -20.75
CA GLN A 138 30.76 -28.31 -20.29
C GLN A 138 29.69 -28.99 -21.18
N ASN A 139 28.65 -28.26 -21.59
CA ASN A 139 27.64 -28.79 -22.51
C ASN A 139 28.22 -29.10 -23.90
N THR A 140 29.14 -28.27 -24.40
CA THR A 140 29.80 -28.54 -25.68
C THR A 140 30.68 -29.80 -25.61
N GLU A 141 31.41 -30.00 -24.52
CA GLU A 141 32.21 -31.20 -24.30
C GLU A 141 31.33 -32.46 -24.20
N LEU A 142 30.24 -32.40 -23.44
CA LEU A 142 29.27 -33.50 -23.35
C LEU A 142 28.62 -33.81 -24.70
N ALA A 143 28.30 -32.79 -25.50
CA ALA A 143 27.75 -32.99 -26.84
C ALA A 143 28.75 -33.70 -27.77
N ILE A 144 30.03 -33.33 -27.71
CA ILE A 144 31.10 -34.01 -28.47
C ILE A 144 31.22 -35.47 -28.02
N ASN A 145 31.27 -35.74 -26.71
CA ASN A 145 31.34 -37.10 -26.17
C ASN A 145 30.14 -37.96 -26.59
N LEU A 146 28.94 -37.39 -26.57
CA LEU A 146 27.72 -38.08 -26.98
C LEU A 146 27.78 -38.42 -28.48
N GLU A 147 28.28 -37.51 -29.31
CA GLU A 147 28.45 -37.75 -30.75
C GLU A 147 29.51 -38.83 -31.02
N GLN A 148 30.62 -38.84 -30.28
CA GLN A 148 31.62 -39.92 -30.34
C GLN A 148 31.00 -41.27 -29.96
N GLN A 149 30.24 -41.33 -28.85
CA GLN A 149 29.55 -42.56 -28.43
C GLN A 149 28.51 -43.03 -29.45
N LYS A 150 27.81 -42.12 -30.15
CA LYS A 150 26.91 -42.51 -31.26
C LYS A 150 27.68 -43.13 -32.41
N VAL A 151 28.83 -42.58 -32.78
CA VAL A 151 29.69 -43.14 -33.83
C VAL A 151 30.19 -44.52 -33.41
N GLU A 152 30.66 -44.68 -32.18
CA GLU A 152 31.07 -45.97 -31.62
C GLU A 152 29.92 -46.99 -31.59
N LEU A 153 28.72 -46.58 -31.18
CA LEU A 153 27.53 -47.44 -31.23
C LEU A 153 27.14 -47.80 -32.66
N PHE A 154 27.31 -46.88 -33.61
CA PHE A 154 27.04 -47.14 -35.02
C PHE A 154 28.04 -48.15 -35.59
N THR A 155 29.33 -48.01 -35.31
CA THR A 155 30.35 -48.97 -35.75
C THR A 155 30.17 -50.33 -35.08
N LEU A 156 29.86 -50.37 -33.78
CA LEU A 156 29.49 -51.60 -33.07
C LEU A 156 28.26 -52.25 -33.69
N LYS A 157 27.19 -51.51 -33.96
CA LYS A 157 26.00 -52.04 -34.64
C LYS A 157 26.33 -52.57 -36.03
N GLN A 158 27.17 -51.87 -36.79
CA GLN A 158 27.60 -52.31 -38.12
C GLN A 158 28.43 -53.60 -38.04
N GLN A 159 29.34 -53.71 -37.07
CA GLN A 159 30.07 -54.94 -36.76
C GLN A 159 29.12 -56.06 -36.33
N LEU A 160 28.09 -55.75 -35.54
CA LEU A 160 27.10 -56.71 -35.06
C LEU A 160 26.13 -57.15 -36.17
N THR A 161 25.82 -56.31 -37.16
CA THR A 161 25.11 -56.73 -38.40
C THR A 161 26.02 -57.53 -39.34
N ASN A 162 27.30 -57.18 -39.43
CA ASN A 162 28.27 -57.93 -40.24
C ASN A 162 28.59 -59.30 -39.62
N GLN A 163 28.58 -59.41 -38.28
CA GLN A 163 28.62 -60.67 -37.54
C GLN A 163 27.22 -61.32 -37.44
N GLY A 164 26.16 -60.54 -37.59
CA GLY A 164 24.75 -60.95 -37.63
C GLY A 164 24.40 -61.76 -38.88
N HIS A 165 25.10 -61.56 -39.99
CA HIS A 165 25.05 -62.49 -41.13
C HIS A 165 25.65 -63.87 -40.84
N THR A 166 26.26 -64.07 -39.67
CA THR A 166 26.63 -65.38 -39.10
C THR A 166 25.81 -65.76 -37.85
N LEU A 167 24.88 -64.92 -37.38
CA LEU A 167 24.16 -65.08 -36.11
C LEU A 167 22.63 -64.87 -36.21
N ASP A 168 22.04 -64.85 -37.41
CA ASP A 168 20.58 -64.95 -37.64
C ASP A 168 19.98 -66.32 -37.22
N SER A 169 20.73 -67.14 -36.49
CA SER A 169 20.27 -68.42 -35.94
C SER A 169 20.17 -68.46 -34.41
N GLN A 170 20.21 -67.33 -33.70
CA GLN A 170 19.95 -67.31 -32.26
C GLN A 170 18.87 -66.28 -31.88
N GLY A 171 17.66 -66.83 -31.71
CA GLY A 171 16.48 -66.11 -31.24
C GLY A 171 16.74 -65.42 -29.91
N GLY A 172 16.64 -64.09 -29.93
CA GLY A 172 16.36 -63.33 -28.72
C GLY A 172 14.94 -63.68 -28.28
N ASP A 173 14.85 -64.19 -27.07
CA ASP A 173 13.71 -64.74 -26.31
C ASP A 173 12.50 -63.77 -26.22
N ARG A 174 11.89 -63.47 -27.37
CA ARG A 174 10.62 -62.77 -27.45
C ARG A 174 9.53 -63.79 -27.17
N TRP A 175 8.80 -63.55 -26.10
CA TRP A 175 7.60 -64.31 -25.77
C TRP A 175 6.65 -64.23 -26.95
N ASP A 176 6.28 -65.38 -27.49
CA ASP A 176 5.30 -65.43 -28.57
C ASP A 176 3.90 -65.15 -28.01
N VAL A 177 3.02 -64.67 -28.88
CA VAL A 177 1.59 -64.45 -28.61
C VAL A 177 0.97 -65.69 -27.96
N GLU A 178 1.29 -66.87 -28.49
CA GLU A 178 0.80 -68.16 -28.01
C GLU A 178 1.30 -68.48 -26.58
N GLN A 179 2.55 -68.15 -26.26
CA GLN A 179 3.14 -68.40 -24.93
C GLN A 179 2.52 -67.49 -23.85
N VAL A 180 2.27 -66.22 -24.19
CA VAL A 180 1.61 -65.26 -23.28
C VAL A 180 0.13 -65.63 -23.10
N GLU A 181 -0.53 -66.12 -24.15
CA GLU A 181 -1.91 -66.61 -24.08
C GLU A 181 -2.02 -67.83 -23.16
N GLU A 182 -1.15 -68.82 -23.33
CA GLU A 182 -1.13 -70.03 -22.52
C GLU A 182 -0.85 -69.70 -21.04
N LEU A 183 0.10 -68.81 -20.77
CA LEU A 183 0.41 -68.36 -19.42
C LEU A 183 -0.81 -67.66 -18.76
N LEU A 184 -1.49 -66.78 -19.48
CA LEU A 184 -2.65 -66.05 -18.96
C LEU A 184 -3.87 -66.96 -18.76
N ALA A 185 -4.08 -67.92 -19.67
CA ALA A 185 -5.12 -68.93 -19.52
C ALA A 185 -4.87 -69.84 -18.32
N ALA A 186 -3.62 -70.21 -18.06
CA ALA A 186 -3.23 -71.02 -16.91
C ALA A 186 -3.37 -70.26 -15.58
N LEU A 187 -2.97 -68.98 -15.54
CA LEU A 187 -3.02 -68.17 -14.32
C LEU A 187 -4.42 -67.64 -14.00
N PHE A 188 -5.19 -67.29 -15.04
CA PHE A 188 -6.50 -66.64 -14.90
C PHE A 188 -7.54 -67.27 -15.83
N PRO A 189 -7.97 -68.51 -15.58
CA PRO A 189 -8.92 -69.23 -16.45
C PRO A 189 -10.29 -68.55 -16.56
N ASN A 190 -10.61 -67.66 -15.60
CA ASN A 190 -11.86 -66.91 -15.56
C ASN A 190 -11.74 -65.49 -16.15
N VAL A 191 -10.61 -65.15 -16.79
CA VAL A 191 -10.40 -63.84 -17.42
C VAL A 191 -10.44 -63.98 -18.93
N THR A 192 -11.26 -63.17 -19.57
CA THR A 192 -11.29 -63.02 -21.02
C THR A 192 -10.62 -61.70 -21.39
N LEU A 193 -9.49 -61.79 -22.09
CA LEU A 193 -8.83 -60.62 -22.67
C LEU A 193 -9.53 -60.22 -23.96
N LEU A 194 -9.72 -58.93 -24.14
CA LEU A 194 -10.50 -58.38 -25.27
C LEU A 194 -9.61 -57.64 -26.28
N ARG A 195 -10.05 -57.64 -27.54
CA ARG A 195 -9.40 -56.87 -28.64
C ARG A 195 -7.91 -57.22 -28.74
N ASP A 196 -7.06 -56.22 -28.95
CA ASP A 196 -5.63 -56.37 -29.16
C ASP A 196 -4.85 -56.44 -27.83
N SER A 197 -5.52 -56.68 -26.69
CA SER A 197 -4.88 -56.68 -25.36
C SER A 197 -3.69 -57.62 -25.29
N LEU A 198 -3.79 -58.78 -25.96
CA LEU A 198 -2.72 -59.77 -25.97
C LEU A 198 -1.52 -59.31 -26.81
N ALA A 199 -1.77 -58.72 -27.98
CA ALA A 199 -0.71 -58.10 -28.78
C ALA A 199 -0.04 -56.91 -28.05
N VAL A 200 -0.81 -56.14 -27.27
CA VAL A 200 -0.28 -55.05 -26.44
C VAL A 200 0.62 -55.59 -25.31
N LEU A 201 0.26 -56.71 -24.70
CA LEU A 201 1.08 -57.37 -23.67
C LEU A 201 2.40 -57.90 -24.22
N VAL A 202 2.37 -58.52 -25.39
CA VAL A 202 3.57 -59.06 -26.09
C VAL A 202 4.48 -57.93 -26.56
N ALA A 203 3.91 -56.80 -27.02
CA ALA A 203 4.69 -55.67 -27.50
C ALA A 203 5.43 -54.89 -26.41
N GLN A 204 5.12 -55.12 -25.12
CA GLN A 204 5.74 -54.43 -23.97
C GLN A 204 6.19 -55.40 -22.87
N PRO A 205 7.23 -56.21 -23.11
CA PRO A 205 7.73 -57.20 -22.16
C PRO A 205 8.15 -56.57 -20.81
N GLU A 206 8.62 -55.32 -20.81
CA GLU A 206 9.05 -54.59 -19.62
C GLU A 206 7.89 -54.31 -18.62
N ASN A 207 6.65 -54.30 -19.11
CA ASN A 207 5.46 -54.04 -18.31
C ASN A 207 4.62 -55.32 -18.06
N LEU A 208 4.96 -56.44 -18.69
CA LEU A 208 4.20 -57.69 -18.66
C LEU A 208 3.92 -58.16 -17.23
N VAL A 209 4.96 -58.27 -16.39
CA VAL A 209 4.82 -58.71 -14.98
C VAL A 209 3.88 -57.82 -14.19
N LYS A 210 3.95 -56.49 -14.41
CA LYS A 210 3.12 -55.52 -13.70
C LYS A 210 1.67 -55.58 -14.18
N LEU A 211 1.45 -55.80 -15.47
CA LEU A 211 0.11 -55.97 -16.07
C LEU A 211 -0.54 -57.28 -15.61
N ILE A 212 0.21 -58.39 -15.58
CA ILE A 212 -0.22 -59.68 -15.03
C ILE A 212 -0.64 -59.53 -13.56
N LYS A 213 0.17 -58.83 -12.75
CA LYS A 213 -0.16 -58.54 -11.36
C LYS A 213 -1.44 -57.70 -11.25
N ALA A 214 -1.62 -56.69 -12.09
CA ALA A 214 -2.83 -55.88 -12.07
C ALA A 214 -4.09 -56.69 -12.43
N ILE A 215 -4.00 -57.64 -13.36
CA ILE A 215 -5.09 -58.57 -13.69
C ILE A 215 -5.41 -59.46 -12.48
N LYS A 216 -4.40 -59.98 -11.80
CA LYS A 216 -4.55 -60.75 -10.55
C LYS A 216 -5.29 -59.94 -9.49
N ASP A 217 -4.83 -58.72 -9.22
CA ASP A 217 -5.41 -57.84 -8.21
C ASP A 217 -6.87 -57.50 -8.54
N ILE A 218 -7.23 -57.35 -9.83
CA ILE A 218 -8.63 -57.20 -10.27
C ILE A 218 -9.46 -58.44 -9.93
N CYS A 219 -8.94 -59.63 -10.20
CA CYS A 219 -9.64 -60.89 -9.93
C CYS A 219 -9.88 -61.09 -8.43
N GLU A 220 -8.91 -60.72 -7.60
CA GLU A 220 -8.96 -60.80 -6.13
C GLU A 220 -9.77 -59.67 -5.49
N GLY A 221 -10.22 -58.66 -6.26
CA GLY A 221 -10.99 -57.52 -5.77
C GLY A 221 -10.16 -56.39 -5.17
N ASN A 222 -8.82 -56.45 -5.29
CA ASN A 222 -7.86 -55.49 -4.78
C ASN A 222 -7.36 -54.50 -5.85
N SER A 223 -8.22 -54.14 -6.81
CA SER A 223 -7.84 -53.27 -7.93
C SER A 223 -7.36 -51.89 -7.47
N TYR A 224 -6.33 -51.34 -8.13
CA TYR A 224 -5.81 -50.00 -7.86
C TYR A 224 -6.75 -48.90 -8.36
N SER A 225 -7.26 -48.09 -7.43
CA SER A 225 -8.05 -46.87 -7.71
C SER A 225 -9.18 -47.07 -8.74
N PRO A 226 -10.09 -48.05 -8.55
CA PRO A 226 -11.10 -48.40 -9.54
C PRO A 226 -12.08 -47.24 -9.76
N THR A 227 -12.19 -46.77 -11.00
CA THR A 227 -13.09 -45.67 -11.38
C THR A 227 -14.12 -46.16 -12.38
N LYS A 228 -15.42 -46.07 -12.06
CA LYS A 228 -16.48 -46.45 -13.00
C LYS A 228 -16.50 -45.50 -14.20
N VAL A 229 -16.47 -46.06 -15.40
CA VAL A 229 -16.49 -45.31 -16.65
C VAL A 229 -17.90 -44.80 -16.90
N ARG A 230 -18.12 -43.49 -16.73
CA ARG A 230 -19.46 -42.88 -16.88
C ARG A 230 -20.02 -43.02 -18.29
N ALA A 231 -19.15 -43.01 -19.31
CA ALA A 231 -19.54 -43.12 -20.70
C ALA A 231 -20.18 -44.48 -21.04
N THR A 232 -19.97 -45.54 -20.24
CA THR A 232 -20.45 -46.90 -20.53
C THR A 232 -21.60 -47.31 -19.61
N ASP A 233 -22.44 -46.36 -19.20
CA ASP A 233 -23.50 -46.55 -18.19
C ASP A 233 -22.99 -47.16 -16.88
N LYS A 234 -21.72 -46.89 -16.55
CA LYS A 234 -21.02 -47.42 -15.36
C LYS A 234 -20.90 -48.95 -15.32
N LYS A 235 -21.02 -49.64 -16.47
CA LYS A 235 -20.81 -51.09 -16.60
C LYS A 235 -19.33 -51.47 -16.51
N TRP A 236 -18.46 -50.63 -17.06
CA TRP A 236 -17.01 -50.82 -17.05
C TRP A 236 -16.32 -50.01 -15.96
N THR A 237 -15.21 -50.53 -15.46
CA THR A 237 -14.35 -49.89 -14.48
C THR A 237 -12.94 -49.73 -15.05
N GLU A 238 -12.37 -48.54 -14.93
CA GLU A 238 -10.98 -48.24 -15.27
C GLU A 238 -10.11 -48.46 -14.03
N CYS A 239 -9.05 -49.27 -14.16
CA CYS A 239 -8.01 -49.48 -13.17
C CYS A 239 -6.77 -48.65 -13.56
N ARG A 240 -6.23 -47.90 -12.60
CA ARG A 240 -5.02 -47.07 -12.81
C ARG A 240 -3.86 -47.65 -12.02
N VAL A 241 -3.00 -48.39 -12.72
CA VAL A 241 -1.86 -49.06 -12.11
C VAL A 241 -0.69 -48.05 -11.95
N PRO A 242 -0.17 -47.86 -10.73
CA PRO A 242 1.00 -47.01 -10.52
C PRO A 242 2.20 -47.47 -11.37
N HIS A 243 2.96 -46.52 -11.91
CA HIS A 243 4.18 -46.79 -12.70
C HIS A 243 3.97 -47.54 -14.03
N ILE A 244 2.72 -47.68 -14.50
CA ILE A 244 2.37 -48.07 -15.89
C ILE A 244 1.61 -46.91 -16.55
N ASN A 245 2.19 -45.71 -16.51
CA ASN A 245 1.51 -44.46 -16.87
C ASN A 245 1.06 -44.38 -18.35
N LEU A 246 1.53 -45.31 -19.19
CA LEU A 246 1.23 -45.40 -20.62
C LEU A 246 0.18 -46.46 -20.97
N MET A 247 -0.47 -47.09 -19.99
CA MET A 247 -1.53 -48.09 -20.22
C MET A 247 -2.81 -47.78 -19.45
N ARG A 248 -3.94 -48.19 -20.02
CA ARG A 248 -5.28 -48.16 -19.42
C ARG A 248 -5.80 -49.58 -19.35
N ILE A 249 -6.32 -49.98 -18.19
CA ILE A 249 -6.95 -51.29 -18.00
C ILE A 249 -8.42 -51.05 -17.71
N TYR A 250 -9.29 -51.58 -18.55
CA TYR A 250 -10.73 -51.58 -18.34
C TYR A 250 -11.19 -52.98 -17.99
N PHE A 251 -12.06 -53.11 -17.00
CA PHE A 251 -12.60 -54.40 -16.62
C PHE A 251 -14.09 -54.35 -16.26
N GLN A 252 -14.78 -55.46 -16.51
CA GLN A 252 -16.17 -55.69 -16.11
C GLN A 252 -16.30 -57.12 -15.58
N LYS A 253 -17.06 -57.29 -14.49
CA LYS A 253 -17.41 -58.61 -13.95
C LYS A 253 -18.59 -59.18 -14.72
N CYS A 254 -18.40 -60.34 -15.33
CA CYS A 254 -19.42 -61.08 -16.05
C CYS A 254 -20.38 -61.78 -15.07
N LYS A 255 -21.67 -61.46 -15.14
CA LYS A 255 -22.67 -62.12 -14.28
C LYS A 255 -22.94 -63.59 -14.65
N LYS A 256 -22.73 -63.97 -15.91
CA LYS A 256 -23.09 -65.29 -16.45
C LYS A 256 -22.04 -66.38 -16.24
N THR A 257 -20.76 -66.04 -16.22
CA THR A 257 -19.64 -67.00 -16.22
C THR A 257 -18.74 -66.90 -14.99
N SER A 258 -19.15 -66.13 -13.96
CA SER A 258 -18.32 -65.83 -12.77
C SER A 258 -16.91 -65.30 -13.07
N GLY A 259 -16.70 -64.76 -14.27
CA GLY A 259 -15.40 -64.29 -14.75
C GLY A 259 -15.30 -62.77 -14.91
N TYR A 260 -14.15 -62.32 -15.37
CA TYR A 260 -13.87 -60.92 -15.69
C TYR A 260 -13.53 -60.77 -17.17
N GLN A 261 -14.06 -59.73 -17.79
CA GLN A 261 -13.58 -59.26 -19.09
C GLN A 261 -12.60 -58.12 -18.85
N VAL A 262 -11.44 -58.18 -19.50
CA VAL A 262 -10.36 -57.19 -19.34
C VAL A 262 -9.90 -56.70 -20.71
N LEU A 263 -9.83 -55.37 -20.87
CA LEU A 263 -9.26 -54.69 -22.01
C LEU A 263 -8.04 -53.88 -21.56
N ILE A 264 -6.91 -54.06 -22.23
CA ILE A 264 -5.67 -53.33 -22.02
C ILE A 264 -5.40 -52.48 -23.26
N SER A 265 -5.26 -51.18 -23.07
CA SER A 265 -5.09 -50.22 -24.17
C SER A 265 -3.99 -49.20 -23.86
N PRO A 266 -3.12 -48.84 -24.83
CA PRO A 266 -2.11 -47.81 -24.63
C PRO A 266 -2.71 -46.41 -24.50
N LYS A 267 -2.24 -45.67 -23.49
CA LYS A 267 -2.58 -44.27 -23.23
C LYS A 267 -1.83 -43.35 -24.21
N LYS A 268 -2.40 -43.15 -25.40
CA LYS A 268 -1.81 -42.27 -26.43
C LYS A 268 -2.31 -40.83 -26.32
N ASN A 269 -3.61 -40.60 -26.44
CA ASN A 269 -4.23 -39.26 -26.36
C ASN A 269 -5.69 -39.35 -25.90
N GLN A 270 -6.39 -38.20 -25.84
CA GLN A 270 -7.80 -38.16 -25.48
C GLN A 270 -8.67 -38.85 -26.53
N LYS A 271 -8.39 -38.63 -27.82
CA LYS A 271 -9.12 -39.25 -28.93
C LYS A 271 -9.08 -40.79 -28.88
N SER A 272 -7.94 -41.39 -28.49
CA SER A 272 -7.83 -42.84 -28.33
C SER A 272 -8.65 -43.35 -27.13
N GLN A 273 -8.81 -42.53 -26.10
CA GLN A 273 -9.68 -42.84 -24.96
C GLN A 273 -11.15 -42.84 -25.35
N ASP A 274 -11.55 -41.85 -26.15
CA ASP A 274 -12.94 -41.74 -26.61
C ASP A 274 -13.30 -42.91 -27.52
N GLN A 275 -12.37 -43.37 -28.37
CA GLN A 275 -12.51 -44.61 -29.15
C GLN A 275 -12.66 -45.86 -28.28
N ASP A 276 -11.85 -45.99 -27.22
CA ASP A 276 -11.99 -47.09 -26.27
C ASP A 276 -13.38 -47.04 -25.60
N TYR A 277 -13.88 -45.85 -25.22
CA TYR A 277 -15.21 -45.70 -24.65
C TYR A 277 -16.34 -46.04 -25.61
N GLU A 278 -16.25 -45.63 -26.88
CA GLU A 278 -17.20 -46.02 -27.93
C GLU A 278 -17.21 -47.54 -28.13
N TRP A 279 -16.04 -48.16 -28.17
CA TRP A 279 -15.91 -49.60 -28.28
C TRP A 279 -16.55 -50.32 -27.07
N LEU A 280 -16.23 -49.88 -25.84
CA LEU A 280 -16.77 -50.45 -24.60
C LEU A 280 -18.30 -50.30 -24.48
N LYS A 281 -18.90 -49.23 -25.02
CA LYS A 281 -20.37 -49.08 -25.11
C LYS A 281 -21.00 -50.19 -25.95
N SER A 282 -20.41 -50.45 -27.13
CA SER A 282 -20.90 -51.45 -28.08
C SER A 282 -20.67 -52.90 -27.62
N HIS A 283 -19.70 -53.15 -26.74
CA HIS A 283 -19.32 -54.49 -26.28
C HIS A 283 -19.77 -54.80 -24.84
N SER A 284 -20.85 -54.16 -24.38
CA SER A 284 -21.42 -54.40 -23.05
C SER A 284 -22.35 -55.62 -23.02
N SER A 285 -21.83 -56.80 -23.35
CA SER A 285 -22.58 -58.05 -23.28
C SER A 285 -21.89 -59.08 -22.39
N CYS A 286 -21.81 -58.74 -21.10
CA CYS A 286 -21.56 -59.65 -19.98
C CYS A 286 -22.38 -59.45 -18.65
#